data_AF-A0A2W4N4I4-F1
#
_entry.id   AF-A0A2W4N4I4-F1
#
_cell.length_a   1.000
_cell.length_b   1.000
_cell.length_c   1.000
_cell.angle_alpha   90.00
_cell.angle_beta   90.00
_cell.angle_gamma   90.00
#
_symmetry.space_group_name_H-M   'P 1'
#
loop_
_entity.id
_entity.type
_entity.pdbx_description
1 polymer ?
#
loop_
_entity_poly.entity_id
_entity_poly.type
_entity_poly.pdbx_seq_one_letter_code
_entity_poly.pdbx_strand_id
1 'polypeptide(L)'
;MASGSPVIKFLSGSGSDHRGRFLEDVLAFSDNELESRHDFIQWLFPLDTPSAAVPGSPVLSSEDIKEIRGCQQCRTNLLRAKERMERFYRENDHWLVPFDHNHRRITRIIRSLALLVGEAEAKEFYQFIEQRIADANAPISATSRRFWREAAPGVKDQQKGT
;
A
#
# COMPACT_ATOMS: atom_id res chain seq x y z
N MET A 1 -5.29 13.60 -24.53
CA MET A 1 -4.19 12.64 -24.75
C MET A 1 -3.36 12.63 -23.48
N ALA A 2 -3.35 11.51 -22.74
CA ALA A 2 -2.81 11.43 -21.38
C ALA A 2 -1.30 11.77 -21.34
N SER A 3 -0.97 13.00 -20.95
CA SER A 3 0.38 13.41 -20.57
C SER A 3 0.61 13.15 -19.08
N GLY A 4 0.36 11.92 -18.64
CA GLY A 4 0.61 11.50 -17.26
C GLY A 4 2.04 11.00 -17.10
N SER A 5 2.64 11.24 -15.93
CA SER A 5 3.91 10.61 -15.54
C SER A 5 3.82 9.08 -15.63
N PRO A 6 4.96 8.35 -15.68
CA PRO A 6 4.95 6.89 -15.83
C PRO A 6 4.07 6.17 -14.80
N VAL A 7 4.02 6.66 -13.56
CA VAL A 7 3.20 6.06 -12.50
C VAL A 7 1.70 6.26 -12.73
N ILE A 8 1.27 7.38 -13.32
CA ILE A 8 -0.14 7.59 -13.68
C ILE A 8 -0.54 6.66 -14.82
N LYS A 9 0.33 6.48 -15.81
CA LYS A 9 0.09 5.50 -16.89
C LYS A 9 -0.04 4.08 -16.34
N PHE A 10 0.85 3.70 -15.42
CA PHE A 10 0.77 2.42 -14.73
C PHE A 10 -0.54 2.26 -13.93
N LEU A 11 -0.88 3.21 -13.06
CA LEU A 11 -2.09 3.15 -12.25
C LEU A 11 -3.39 3.21 -13.07
N SER A 12 -3.40 3.92 -14.19
CA SER A 12 -4.54 3.91 -15.12
C SER A 12 -4.62 2.64 -15.97
N GLY A 13 -3.61 1.77 -15.95
CA GLY A 13 -3.52 0.55 -16.77
C GLY A 13 -3.08 0.80 -18.22
N SER A 14 -2.69 2.03 -18.57
CA SER A 14 -2.28 2.41 -19.92
C SER A 14 -0.77 2.32 -20.17
N GLY A 15 0.01 2.00 -19.14
CA GLY A 15 1.46 1.82 -19.23
C GLY A 15 1.99 0.83 -18.21
N SER A 16 3.29 0.58 -18.29
CA SER A 16 3.99 -0.38 -17.46
C SER A 16 4.83 0.30 -16.37
N ASP A 17 5.27 -0.49 -15.40
CA ASP A 17 6.32 -0.09 -14.47
C ASP A 17 7.71 -0.11 -15.12
N HIS A 18 8.75 0.22 -14.33
CA HIS A 18 10.15 0.21 -14.77
C HIS A 18 10.68 -1.15 -15.27
N ARG A 19 9.98 -2.27 -15.01
CA ARG A 19 10.32 -3.60 -15.50
C ARG A 19 9.47 -4.05 -16.69
N GLY A 20 8.62 -3.17 -17.22
CA GLY A 20 7.73 -3.51 -18.33
C GLY A 20 6.47 -4.28 -17.91
N ARG A 21 6.17 -4.35 -16.61
CA ARG A 21 4.96 -5.04 -16.09
C ARG A 21 3.78 -4.08 -16.09
N PHE A 22 2.63 -4.52 -16.61
CA PHE A 22 1.38 -3.78 -16.47
C PHE A 22 0.74 -4.07 -15.11
N LEU A 23 -0.23 -3.23 -14.74
CA LEU A 23 -0.96 -3.37 -13.49
C LEU A 23 -1.61 -4.75 -13.36
N GLU A 24 -2.21 -5.26 -14.44
CA GLU A 24 -2.84 -6.58 -14.46
C GLU A 24 -1.82 -7.71 -14.19
N ASP A 25 -0.60 -7.61 -14.74
CA ASP A 25 0.45 -8.60 -14.49
C ASP A 25 0.81 -8.66 -13.02
N VAL A 26 0.92 -7.50 -12.36
CA VAL A 26 1.27 -7.41 -10.95
C VAL A 26 0.12 -7.90 -10.06
N LEU A 27 -1.13 -7.58 -10.39
CA LEU A 27 -2.29 -8.07 -9.64
C LEU A 27 -2.47 -9.60 -9.77
N ALA A 28 -2.00 -10.18 -10.87
CA ALA A 28 -2.02 -11.61 -11.14
C ALA A 28 -0.87 -12.40 -10.49
N PHE A 29 0.10 -11.74 -9.85
CA PHE A 29 1.17 -12.42 -9.13
C PHE A 29 0.62 -13.43 -8.13
N SER A 30 1.28 -14.58 -8.03
CA SER A 30 1.09 -15.51 -6.92
C SER A 30 1.58 -14.90 -5.60
N ASP A 31 1.14 -15.45 -4.47
CA ASP A 31 1.61 -14.98 -3.16
C ASP A 31 3.12 -15.15 -2.98
N ASN A 32 3.71 -16.22 -3.54
CA ASN A 32 5.16 -16.40 -3.58
C ASN A 32 5.87 -15.29 -4.36
N GLU A 33 5.26 -14.80 -5.44
CA GLU A 33 5.82 -13.68 -6.22
C GLU A 33 5.66 -12.35 -5.49
N LEU A 34 4.52 -12.10 -4.83
CA LEU A 34 4.33 -10.93 -3.98
C LEU A 34 5.31 -10.90 -2.81
N GLU A 35 5.57 -12.06 -2.21
CA GLU A 35 6.52 -12.18 -1.11
C GLU A 35 7.96 -11.93 -1.59
N SER A 36 8.39 -12.61 -2.65
CA SER A 36 9.79 -12.56 -3.11
C SER A 36 10.17 -11.30 -3.91
N ARG A 37 9.22 -10.60 -4.53
CA ARG A 37 9.46 -9.39 -5.32
C ARG A 37 9.20 -8.15 -4.47
N HIS A 38 10.13 -7.20 -4.44
CA HIS A 38 10.07 -6.04 -3.54
C HIS A 38 9.78 -4.71 -4.24
N ASP A 39 9.81 -4.69 -5.58
CA ASP A 39 9.86 -3.48 -6.40
C ASP A 39 8.51 -3.09 -7.01
N PHE A 40 7.50 -3.97 -6.94
CA PHE A 40 6.16 -3.70 -7.44
C PHE A 40 5.37 -2.78 -6.50
N ILE A 41 5.61 -2.91 -5.18
CA ILE A 41 4.79 -2.24 -4.16
C ILE A 41 4.94 -0.72 -4.23
N GLN A 42 6.09 -0.21 -4.68
CA GLN A 42 6.30 1.22 -4.85
C GLN A 42 5.55 1.81 -6.04
N TRP A 43 5.21 0.98 -7.03
CA TRP A 43 4.40 1.34 -8.19
C TRP A 43 2.91 1.17 -7.93
N LEU A 44 2.49 0.10 -7.24
CA LEU A 44 1.09 -0.07 -6.83
C LEU A 44 0.66 0.97 -5.79
N PHE A 45 1.54 1.30 -4.84
CA PHE A 45 1.26 2.25 -3.75
C PHE A 45 2.34 3.33 -3.72
N PRO A 46 2.37 4.26 -4.69
CA PRO A 46 3.36 5.31 -4.74
C PRO A 46 3.14 6.35 -3.64
N LEU A 47 4.22 7.04 -3.26
CA LEU A 47 4.24 8.08 -2.24
C LEU A 47 4.89 9.35 -2.78
N ASP A 48 4.65 10.47 -2.12
CA ASP A 48 5.28 11.77 -2.32
C ASP A 48 6.70 11.87 -1.73
N THR A 49 7.18 10.78 -1.13
CA THR A 49 8.50 10.68 -0.51
C THR A 49 9.30 9.53 -1.09
N PRO A 50 10.63 9.67 -1.24
CA PRO A 50 11.49 8.60 -1.75
C PRO A 50 11.39 7.32 -0.92
N SER A 51 11.46 6.18 -1.61
CA SER A 51 11.57 4.87 -0.96
C SER A 51 12.98 4.67 -0.41
N ALA A 52 13.10 4.47 0.89
CA ALA A 52 14.37 4.09 1.51
C ALA A 52 14.81 2.65 1.19
N ALA A 53 13.87 1.79 0.74
CA ALA A 53 14.15 0.37 0.47
C ALA A 53 14.48 0.08 -0.99
N VAL A 54 13.95 0.88 -1.93
CA VAL A 54 14.09 0.66 -3.38
C VAL A 54 14.40 2.00 -4.05
N PRO A 55 15.69 2.33 -4.26
CA PRO A 55 16.09 3.54 -4.98
C PRO A 55 15.50 3.61 -6.38
N GLY A 56 15.21 4.82 -6.87
CA GLY A 56 14.64 5.02 -8.21
C GLY A 56 13.15 4.68 -8.34
N SER A 57 12.48 4.33 -7.23
CA SER A 57 11.02 4.21 -7.20
C SER A 57 10.33 5.54 -7.55
N PRO A 58 9.10 5.52 -8.12
CA PRO A 58 8.34 6.74 -8.37
C PRO A 58 8.14 7.55 -7.08
N VAL A 59 8.36 8.86 -7.20
CA VAL A 59 8.06 9.86 -6.16
C VAL A 59 7.05 10.82 -6.76
N LEU A 60 5.90 10.93 -6.12
CA LEU A 60 4.80 11.74 -6.63
C LEU A 60 5.06 13.23 -6.41
N SER A 61 4.87 14.02 -7.46
CA SER A 61 4.69 15.46 -7.34
C SER A 61 3.28 15.82 -6.88
N SER A 62 3.06 17.08 -6.49
CA SER A 62 1.72 17.59 -6.18
C SER A 62 0.77 17.50 -7.38
N GLU A 63 1.28 17.71 -8.59
CA GLU A 63 0.55 17.51 -9.84
C GLU A 63 0.13 16.04 -10.04
N ASP A 64 1.04 15.09 -9.80
CA ASP A 64 0.72 13.66 -9.91
C ASP A 64 -0.39 13.27 -8.93
N ILE A 65 -0.32 13.73 -7.67
CA ILE A 65 -1.33 13.46 -6.65
C ILE A 65 -2.69 14.01 -7.10
N LYS A 66 -2.73 15.24 -7.62
CA LYS A 66 -3.95 15.87 -8.12
C LYS A 66 -4.55 15.09 -9.28
N GLU A 67 -3.71 14.67 -10.23
CA GLU A 67 -4.16 13.89 -11.38
C GLU A 67 -4.67 12.50 -10.98
N ILE A 68 -3.96 11.79 -10.11
CA ILE A 68 -4.39 10.47 -9.60
C ILE A 68 -5.72 10.59 -8.85
N ARG A 69 -5.89 11.60 -7.99
CA ARG A 69 -7.15 11.84 -7.26
C ARG A 69 -8.32 12.16 -8.19
N GLY A 70 -8.07 12.85 -9.30
CA GLY A 70 -9.07 13.13 -10.34
C GLY A 70 -9.31 11.97 -11.32
N CYS A 71 -8.42 10.98 -11.36
CA CYS A 71 -8.48 9.83 -12.26
C CYS A 71 -9.29 8.68 -11.64
N GLN A 72 -10.55 8.52 -12.08
CA GLN A 72 -11.43 7.45 -11.61
C GLN A 72 -10.80 6.06 -11.78
N GLN A 73 -10.21 5.78 -12.95
CA GLN A 73 -9.58 4.49 -13.23
C GLN A 73 -8.39 4.20 -12.30
N CYS A 74 -7.58 5.22 -12.01
CA CYS A 74 -6.42 5.10 -11.12
C CYS A 74 -6.88 4.75 -9.70
N ARG A 75 -7.92 5.41 -9.19
CA ARG A 75 -8.53 5.11 -7.89
C ARG A 75 -9.14 3.71 -7.84
N THR A 76 -9.88 3.31 -8.86
CA THR A 76 -10.42 1.94 -8.97
C THR A 76 -9.29 0.90 -8.93
N ASN A 77 -8.20 1.13 -9.64
CA ASN A 77 -7.07 0.20 -9.65
C ASN A 77 -6.28 0.19 -8.33
N LEU A 78 -6.19 1.32 -7.61
CA LEU A 78 -5.64 1.36 -6.25
C LEU A 78 -6.48 0.53 -5.27
N LEU A 79 -7.81 0.56 -5.39
CA LEU A 79 -8.71 -0.28 -4.58
C LEU A 79 -8.57 -1.76 -4.91
N ARG A 80 -8.45 -2.12 -6.20
CA ARG A 80 -8.14 -3.50 -6.61
C ARG A 80 -6.79 -3.97 -6.03
N ALA A 81 -5.79 -3.09 -5.99
CA ALA A 81 -4.51 -3.38 -5.36
C ALA A 81 -4.63 -3.55 -3.84
N LYS A 82 -5.43 -2.71 -3.16
CA LYS A 82 -5.77 -2.87 -1.73
C LYS A 82 -6.34 -4.27 -1.48
N GLU A 83 -7.39 -4.65 -2.20
CA GLU A 83 -8.05 -5.96 -2.09
C GLU A 83 -7.07 -7.12 -2.36
N ARG A 84 -6.19 -6.97 -3.36
CA ARG A 84 -5.18 -8.00 -3.65
C ARG A 84 -4.20 -8.19 -2.50
N MET A 85 -3.77 -7.10 -1.86
CA MET A 85 -2.89 -7.14 -0.69
C MET A 85 -3.62 -7.64 0.57
N GLU A 86 -4.89 -7.28 0.77
CA GLU A 86 -5.70 -7.85 1.86
C GLU A 86 -5.81 -9.36 1.75
N ARG A 87 -6.04 -9.89 0.55
CA ARG A 87 -6.04 -11.33 0.29
C ARG A 87 -4.69 -11.97 0.62
N PHE A 88 -3.59 -11.39 0.11
CA PHE A 88 -2.24 -11.85 0.41
C PHE A 88 -1.99 -11.94 1.92
N TYR A 89 -2.30 -10.87 2.65
CA TYR A 89 -2.14 -10.90 4.09
C TYR A 89 -3.05 -11.94 4.72
N ARG A 90 -4.32 -12.06 4.29
CA ARG A 90 -5.29 -13.04 4.83
C ARG A 90 -4.83 -14.48 4.68
N GLU A 91 -4.23 -14.83 3.56
CA GLU A 91 -3.85 -16.19 3.20
C GLU A 91 -2.46 -16.59 3.72
N ASN A 92 -1.68 -15.63 4.25
CA ASN A 92 -0.32 -15.87 4.71
C ASN A 92 -0.07 -15.27 6.09
N ASP A 93 0.46 -16.07 7.02
CA ASP A 93 0.70 -15.67 8.41
C ASP A 93 2.18 -15.44 8.75
N HIS A 94 3.11 -15.66 7.81
CA HIS A 94 4.56 -15.54 8.09
C HIS A 94 5.00 -14.12 8.49
N TRP A 95 4.23 -13.09 8.11
CA TRP A 95 4.48 -11.70 8.49
C TRP A 95 4.02 -11.37 9.93
N LEU A 96 3.24 -12.25 10.57
CA LEU A 96 2.70 -12.10 11.94
C LEU A 96 3.76 -12.42 13.01
N VAL A 97 4.96 -11.90 12.81
CA VAL A 97 6.13 -12.04 13.67
C VAL A 97 6.62 -10.67 14.12
N PRO A 98 7.52 -10.56 15.11
CA PRO A 98 7.93 -9.26 15.64
C PRO A 98 8.52 -8.31 14.61
N PHE A 99 9.26 -8.85 13.63
CA PHE A 99 9.92 -8.09 12.58
C PHE A 99 9.78 -8.82 11.24
N ASP A 100 9.11 -8.19 10.29
CA ASP A 100 9.06 -8.66 8.91
C ASP A 100 9.10 -7.48 7.94
N HIS A 101 9.61 -7.73 6.73
CA HIS A 101 9.71 -6.70 5.69
C HIS A 101 8.34 -6.21 5.20
N ASN A 102 7.29 -7.05 5.26
CA ASN A 102 5.93 -6.64 4.93
C ASN A 102 5.41 -5.55 5.87
N HIS A 103 5.96 -5.38 7.07
CA HIS A 103 5.55 -4.29 7.97
C HIS A 103 5.77 -2.91 7.34
N ARG A 104 6.85 -2.75 6.58
CA ARG A 104 7.12 -1.52 5.82
C ARG A 104 6.19 -1.39 4.60
N ARG A 105 5.79 -2.51 3.99
CA ARG A 105 4.81 -2.51 2.90
C ARG A 105 3.42 -2.08 3.41
N ILE A 106 3.01 -2.56 4.58
CA ILE A 106 1.76 -2.16 5.25
C ILE A 106 1.74 -0.64 5.49
N THR A 107 2.80 -0.07 6.08
CA THR A 107 2.91 1.39 6.25
C THR A 107 2.74 2.12 4.92
N ARG A 108 3.38 1.63 3.85
CA ARG A 108 3.30 2.24 2.52
C ARG A 108 1.89 2.21 1.94
N ILE A 109 1.21 1.07 2.05
CA ILE A 109 -0.17 0.90 1.57
C ILE A 109 -1.09 1.90 2.27
N ILE A 110 -1.05 1.96 3.61
CA ILE A 110 -1.88 2.88 4.40
C ILE A 110 -1.63 4.33 3.98
N ARG A 111 -0.36 4.77 3.92
CA ARG A 111 -0.02 6.15 3.52
C ARG A 111 -0.48 6.47 2.11
N SER A 112 -0.29 5.55 1.16
CA SER A 112 -0.66 5.75 -0.24
C SER A 112 -2.18 5.84 -0.41
N LEU A 113 -2.94 4.98 0.28
CA LEU A 113 -4.41 5.05 0.28
C LEU A 113 -4.91 6.38 0.86
N ALA A 114 -4.36 6.83 1.99
CA ALA A 114 -4.72 8.12 2.59
C ALA A 114 -4.40 9.28 1.65
N LEU A 115 -3.24 9.21 0.98
CA LEU A 115 -2.77 10.24 0.06
C LEU A 115 -3.60 10.28 -1.23
N LEU A 116 -3.98 9.14 -1.80
CA LEU A 116 -4.46 9.07 -3.19
C LEU A 116 -5.94 8.75 -3.34
N VAL A 117 -6.55 8.08 -2.36
CA VAL A 117 -7.95 7.62 -2.43
C VAL A 117 -8.80 8.30 -1.35
N GLY A 118 -8.33 8.31 -0.11
CA GLY A 118 -8.99 8.97 1.02
C GLY A 118 -8.70 8.29 2.36
N GLU A 119 -8.96 9.01 3.46
CA GLU A 119 -8.67 8.54 4.82
C GLU A 119 -9.48 7.30 5.22
N ALA A 120 -10.73 7.20 4.73
CA ALA A 120 -11.60 6.05 5.02
C ALA A 120 -10.97 4.73 4.55
N GLU A 121 -10.45 4.70 3.32
CA GLU A 121 -9.82 3.50 2.73
C GLU A 121 -8.55 3.09 3.46
N ALA A 122 -7.75 4.08 3.87
CA ALA A 122 -6.55 3.83 4.69
C ALA A 122 -6.90 3.25 6.06
N LYS A 123 -7.96 3.78 6.68
CA LYS A 123 -8.44 3.30 7.98
C LYS A 123 -9.00 1.89 7.90
N GLU A 124 -9.76 1.56 6.87
CA GLU A 124 -10.26 0.20 6.66
C GLU A 124 -9.11 -0.81 6.52
N PHE A 125 -8.11 -0.50 5.69
CA PHE A 125 -6.95 -1.37 5.53
C PHE A 125 -6.16 -1.52 6.85
N TYR A 126 -5.97 -0.42 7.58
CA TYR A 126 -5.35 -0.46 8.92
C TYR A 126 -6.13 -1.35 9.90
N GLN A 127 -7.46 -1.19 9.96
CA GLN A 127 -8.33 -1.99 10.83
C GLN A 127 -8.29 -3.48 10.46
N PHE A 128 -8.25 -3.81 9.16
CA PHE A 128 -8.07 -5.18 8.70
C PHE A 128 -6.77 -5.80 9.22
N ILE A 129 -5.64 -5.07 9.13
CA ILE A 129 -4.35 -5.54 9.64
C ILE A 129 -4.40 -5.73 11.17
N GLU A 130 -4.98 -4.78 11.90
CA GLU A 130 -5.11 -4.86 13.35
C GLU A 130 -5.98 -6.03 13.80
N GLN A 131 -7.06 -6.33 13.06
CA GLN A 131 -7.90 -7.51 13.31
C GLN A 131 -7.09 -8.80 13.16
N ARG A 132 -6.27 -8.91 12.11
CA ARG A 132 -5.44 -10.09 11.87
C ARG A 132 -4.41 -10.33 12.97
N ILE A 133 -3.86 -9.25 13.52
CA ILE A 133 -2.96 -9.31 14.67
C ILE A 133 -3.70 -9.78 15.92
N ALA A 134 -4.90 -9.28 16.15
CA ALA A 134 -5.74 -9.67 17.29
C ALA A 134 -6.13 -11.15 17.21
N ASP A 135 -6.60 -11.61 16.04
CA ASP A 135 -7.03 -12.99 15.81
C ASP A 135 -5.91 -14.00 16.04
N ALA A 136 -4.69 -13.68 15.61
CA ALA A 136 -3.51 -14.55 15.77
C ALA A 136 -2.76 -14.36 17.10
N ASN A 137 -3.17 -13.38 17.92
CA ASN A 137 -2.38 -12.92 19.09
C ASN A 137 -0.91 -12.64 18.72
N ALA A 138 -0.69 -11.98 17.57
CA ALA A 138 0.63 -11.87 16.96
C ALA A 138 1.54 -10.86 17.67
N PRO A 139 2.83 -11.18 17.89
CA PRO A 139 3.75 -10.37 18.67
C PRO A 139 4.40 -9.23 17.85
N ILE A 140 3.60 -8.44 17.13
CA ILE A 140 4.13 -7.34 16.30
C ILE A 140 4.84 -6.29 17.16
N SER A 141 6.00 -5.82 16.71
CA SER A 141 6.73 -4.76 17.41
C SER A 141 5.90 -3.47 17.58
N ALA A 142 6.05 -2.82 18.74
CA ALA A 142 5.38 -1.54 19.02
C ALA A 142 5.75 -0.46 17.99
N THR A 143 6.98 -0.51 17.47
CA THR A 143 7.48 0.41 16.43
C THR A 143 6.70 0.26 15.12
N SER A 144 6.50 -0.97 14.61
CA SER A 144 5.70 -1.20 13.40
C SER A 144 4.27 -0.69 13.57
N ARG A 145 3.63 -1.02 14.71
CA ARG A 145 2.25 -0.56 15.00
C ARG A 145 2.15 0.96 15.10
N ARG A 146 3.16 1.63 15.67
CA ARG A 146 3.21 3.10 15.70
C ARG A 146 3.25 3.67 14.28
N PHE A 147 4.12 3.17 13.41
CA PHE A 147 4.18 3.63 12.02
C PHE A 147 2.88 3.42 11.25
N TRP A 148 2.16 2.32 11.49
CA TRP A 148 0.86 2.08 10.85
C TRP A 148 -0.22 3.05 11.34
N ARG A 149 -0.22 3.37 12.63
CA ARG A 149 -1.14 4.36 13.20
C ARG A 149 -0.88 5.76 12.68
N GLU A 150 0.38 6.19 12.65
CA GLU A 150 0.78 7.49 12.11
C GLU A 150 0.47 7.61 10.61
N ALA A 151 0.49 6.49 9.88
CA ALA A 151 0.13 6.44 8.48
C ALA A 151 -1.38 6.55 8.21
N ALA A 152 -2.24 6.22 9.19
CA ALA A 152 -3.69 6.20 9.09
C ALA A 152 -4.31 7.45 9.76
N PRO A 153 -4.40 8.60 9.06
CA PRO A 153 -5.00 9.81 9.63
C PRO A 153 -6.44 9.56 10.09
N GLY A 154 -6.84 10.20 11.20
CA GLY A 154 -8.20 10.11 11.75
C GLY A 154 -8.48 8.90 12.65
N VAL A 155 -7.53 7.97 12.84
CA VAL A 155 -7.62 6.94 13.88
C VAL A 155 -7.33 7.56 15.25
N LYS A 156 -8.38 7.77 16.07
CA LYS A 156 -8.20 8.20 17.47
C LYS A 156 -7.71 7.00 18.29
N ASP A 157 -6.72 7.23 19.16
CA ASP A 157 -6.34 6.25 20.18
C ASP A 157 -7.60 5.88 20.99
N GLN A 158 -7.99 4.60 20.97
CA GLN A 158 -8.77 4.07 22.07
C GLN A 158 -7.82 4.03 23.26
N GLN A 159 -7.77 5.13 24.03
CA GLN A 159 -7.15 5.12 25.34
C GLN A 159 -7.82 4.01 26.15
N LYS A 160 -7.00 3.05 26.58
CA LYS A 160 -7.39 2.05 27.56
C LYS A 160 -7.99 2.79 28.76
N GLY A 161 -9.26 2.54 29.03
CA GLY A 161 -9.88 2.94 30.28
C GLY A 161 -9.08 2.35 31.42
N THR A 162 -8.57 3.23 32.29
CA THR A 162 -8.28 2.93 33.69
C THR A 162 -9.57 2.64 34.44
#